data_AF-A0A7Y6WUX5-F1
#
_entry.id   AF-A0A7Y6WUX5-F1
#
_cell.length_a   1.000
_cell.length_b   1.000
_cell.length_c   1.000
_cell.angle_alpha   90.00
_cell.angle_beta   90.00
_cell.angle_gamma   90.00
#
_symmetry.space_group_name_H-M   'P 1'
#
loop_
_entity.id
_entity.type
_entity.pdbx_description
1 polymer ?
#
loop_
_entity_poly.entity_id
_entity_poly.type
_entity_poly.pdbx_seq_one_letter_code
_entity_poly.pdbx_strand_id
1 'polypeptide(L)'
;MNAARLIPALALGMSLTATPALADSASCVPTNVAVFSNRIHVKCAASVAGGIWFFALASSDTAFMNRTLTLLTTALASGRTLAVDYNPSSTAGTSVGCLSSDCRLINWTAMQ
;
A
#
# COMPACT_ATOMS: atom_id res chain seq x y z
N MET A 1 -38.07 -49.36 23.72
CA MET A 1 -36.70 -49.87 23.49
C MET A 1 -36.21 -49.32 22.16
N ASN A 2 -35.09 -48.57 22.19
CA ASN A 2 -34.02 -48.32 21.20
C ASN A 2 -34.29 -48.44 19.68
N ALA A 3 -33.57 -47.81 18.75
CA ALA A 3 -32.64 -46.69 18.62
C ALA A 3 -32.01 -46.90 17.23
N ALA A 4 -31.91 -45.88 16.35
CA ALA A 4 -30.92 -45.76 15.25
C ALA A 4 -31.33 -44.54 14.41
N ARG A 5 -30.72 -43.35 14.59
CA ARG A 5 -29.44 -42.91 14.01
C ARG A 5 -29.32 -43.20 12.52
N LEU A 6 -29.19 -42.15 11.70
CA LEU A 6 -28.06 -41.90 10.78
C LEU A 6 -28.32 -40.61 9.98
N ILE A 7 -27.58 -39.54 10.30
CA ILE A 7 -27.46 -38.33 9.47
C ILE A 7 -26.08 -38.41 8.81
N PRO A 8 -25.98 -38.52 7.48
CA PRO A 8 -24.80 -38.09 6.73
C PRO A 8 -25.10 -36.76 6.03
N ALA A 9 -24.18 -35.91 5.62
CA ALA A 9 -22.77 -35.67 5.89
C ALA A 9 -22.40 -34.40 5.07
N LEU A 10 -21.17 -33.91 5.26
CA LEU A 10 -20.47 -32.90 4.44
C LEU A 10 -20.95 -31.44 4.55
N ALA A 11 -20.53 -30.77 5.63
CA ALA A 11 -20.19 -29.35 5.54
C ALA A 11 -18.80 -29.24 4.86
N LEU A 12 -18.76 -28.84 3.59
CA LEU A 12 -17.52 -28.43 2.93
C LEU A 12 -17.03 -27.14 3.59
N GLY A 13 -16.01 -27.25 4.44
CA GLY A 13 -15.28 -26.11 4.98
C GLY A 13 -14.51 -25.43 3.86
N MET A 14 -15.01 -24.29 3.38
CA MET A 14 -14.28 -23.43 2.45
C MET A 14 -13.18 -22.70 3.24
N SER A 15 -11.97 -23.25 3.22
CA SER A 15 -10.80 -22.58 3.77
C SER A 15 -10.42 -21.43 2.84
N LEU A 16 -10.62 -20.17 3.27
CA LEU A 16 -10.02 -19.03 2.59
C LEU A 16 -8.51 -19.09 2.81
N THR A 17 -7.78 -19.60 1.82
CA THR A 17 -6.33 -19.44 1.76
C THR A 17 -6.05 -17.97 1.44
N ALA A 18 -5.75 -17.17 2.46
CA ALA A 18 -5.23 -15.83 2.24
C ALA A 18 -3.82 -15.97 1.64
N THR A 19 -3.67 -15.62 0.36
CA THR A 19 -2.33 -15.42 -0.21
C THR A 19 -1.70 -14.21 0.48
N PRO A 20 -0.46 -14.31 0.97
CA PRO A 20 0.19 -13.16 1.55
C PRO A 20 0.27 -12.07 0.48
N ALA A 21 -0.20 -10.88 0.82
CA ALA A 21 0.09 -9.66 0.09
C ALA A 21 1.61 -9.55 -0.05
N LEU A 22 2.14 -9.70 -1.26
CA LEU A 22 3.56 -9.52 -1.51
C LEU A 22 3.90 -8.05 -1.26
N ALA A 23 4.61 -7.76 -0.18
CA ALA A 23 5.28 -6.48 -0.02
C ALA A 23 6.46 -6.44 -1.02
N ASP A 24 6.60 -5.32 -1.72
CA ASP A 24 7.65 -5.05 -2.68
C ASP A 24 8.27 -3.68 -2.41
N SER A 25 9.49 -3.48 -2.91
CA SER A 25 10.29 -2.27 -2.70
C SER A 25 10.46 -1.50 -4.00
N ALA A 26 10.16 -0.20 -3.97
CA ALA A 26 10.34 0.72 -5.08
C ALA A 26 11.41 1.76 -4.77
N SER A 27 12.33 1.99 -5.71
CA SER A 27 13.20 3.17 -5.70
C SER A 27 12.46 4.37 -6.30
N CYS A 28 12.23 5.40 -5.50
CA CYS A 28 11.50 6.60 -5.89
C CYS A 28 12.36 7.84 -5.66
N VAL A 29 12.63 8.61 -6.72
CA VAL A 29 13.09 10.00 -6.60
C VAL A 29 11.86 10.90 -6.71
N PRO A 30 11.43 11.58 -5.64
CA PRO A 30 10.22 12.40 -5.70
C PRO A 30 10.39 13.59 -6.65
N THR A 31 9.40 13.81 -7.52
CA THR A 31 9.30 15.03 -8.34
C THR A 31 8.19 15.96 -7.88
N ASN A 32 7.24 15.45 -7.10
CA ASN A 32 6.17 16.22 -6.50
C ASN A 32 5.69 15.54 -5.22
N VAL A 33 5.43 16.33 -4.19
CA VAL A 33 4.81 15.90 -2.94
C VAL A 33 3.65 16.83 -2.65
N ALA A 34 2.45 16.29 -2.52
CA ALA A 34 1.23 17.02 -2.21
C ALA A 34 0.60 16.48 -0.93
N VAL A 35 0.10 17.39 -0.09
CA VAL A 35 -0.61 17.05 1.15
C VAL A 35 -2.08 17.42 0.98
N PHE A 36 -2.93 16.43 1.13
CA PHE A 36 -4.39 16.55 1.11
C PHE A 36 -4.94 16.28 2.52
N SER A 37 -6.21 16.60 2.75
CA SER A 37 -6.86 16.36 4.04
C SER A 37 -6.88 14.88 4.44
N ASN A 38 -6.90 13.96 3.46
CA ASN A 38 -7.02 12.53 3.69
C ASN A 38 -5.78 11.71 3.30
N ARG A 39 -4.75 12.32 2.68
CA ARG A 39 -3.51 11.63 2.29
C ARG A 39 -2.32 12.55 2.04
N ILE A 40 -1.11 12.02 2.14
CA ILE A 40 0.03 12.50 1.35
C ILE A 40 -0.01 11.79 0.00
N HIS A 41 0.35 12.48 -1.07
CA HIS A 41 0.50 11.92 -2.40
C HIS A 41 1.87 12.33 -2.97
N VAL A 42 2.66 11.37 -3.43
CA VAL A 42 3.98 11.60 -4.01
C VAL A 42 4.03 11.05 -5.42
N LYS A 43 4.64 11.81 -6.34
CA LYS A 43 4.99 11.36 -7.69
C LYS A 43 6.48 11.05 -7.75
N CYS A 44 6.84 9.90 -8.30
CA CYS A 44 8.22 9.53 -8.58
C CYS A 44 8.65 9.96 -9.99
N ALA A 45 9.95 10.19 -10.18
CA ALA A 45 10.55 10.58 -11.47
C ALA A 45 10.40 9.51 -12.57
N ALA A 46 10.25 8.24 -12.17
CA ALA A 46 10.02 7.12 -13.07
C ALA A 46 8.93 6.21 -12.49
N SER A 47 8.18 5.53 -13.36
CA SER A 47 7.27 4.47 -12.93
C SER A 47 8.04 3.26 -12.42
N VAL A 48 7.51 2.64 -11.37
CA VAL A 48 7.92 1.30 -10.94
C VAL A 48 6.89 0.26 -11.34
N ALA A 49 7.29 -1.01 -11.30
CA ALA A 49 6.42 -2.20 -11.47
C ALA A 49 5.34 -2.04 -12.55
N GLY A 50 5.75 -1.64 -13.76
CA GLY A 50 4.88 -1.64 -14.95
C GLY A 50 3.85 -0.51 -15.04
N GLY A 51 3.95 0.56 -14.23
CA GLY A 51 3.09 1.74 -14.40
C GLY A 51 2.74 2.53 -13.14
N ILE A 52 3.31 2.17 -11.98
CA ILE A 52 3.06 2.88 -10.73
C ILE A 52 3.96 4.12 -10.67
N TRP A 53 3.38 5.28 -10.88
CA TRP A 53 4.06 6.58 -10.81
C TRP A 53 3.90 7.26 -9.45
N PHE A 54 2.87 6.87 -8.71
CA PHE A 54 2.45 7.55 -7.50
C PHE A 54 2.42 6.61 -6.30
N PHE A 55 2.72 7.19 -5.15
CA PHE A 55 2.46 6.56 -3.87
C PHE A 55 1.64 7.48 -2.99
N ALA A 56 0.86 6.91 -2.08
CA ALA A 56 0.07 7.66 -1.13
C ALA A 56 0.18 7.10 0.28
N LEU A 57 0.10 7.98 1.26
CA LEU A 57 -0.02 7.60 2.65
C LEU A 57 -1.31 8.18 3.22
N ALA A 58 -2.17 7.33 3.78
CA ALA A 58 -3.40 7.75 4.43
C ALA A 58 -3.13 8.62 5.67
N SER A 59 -4.02 9.55 5.99
CA SER A 59 -3.88 10.43 7.17
C SER A 59 -4.38 9.81 8.49
N SER A 60 -4.65 8.49 8.53
CA SER A 60 -5.19 7.79 9.70
C SER A 60 -4.23 7.71 10.89
N ASP A 61 -2.92 7.72 10.63
CA ASP A 61 -1.86 7.81 11.66
C ASP A 61 -1.03 9.07 11.43
N THR A 62 -1.30 10.10 12.22
CA THR A 62 -0.64 11.41 12.08
C THR A 62 0.84 11.37 12.43
N ALA A 63 1.27 10.50 13.34
CA ALA A 63 2.67 10.38 13.73
C ALA A 63 3.48 9.76 12.59
N PHE A 64 2.95 8.71 11.96
CA PHE A 64 3.56 8.11 10.79
C PHE A 64 3.54 9.04 9.58
N MET A 65 2.44 9.78 9.39
CA MET A 65 2.28 10.76 8.31
C MET A 65 3.32 11.89 8.39
N ASN A 66 3.53 12.48 9.57
CA ASN A 66 4.52 13.55 9.76
C ASN A 66 5.96 13.10 9.50
N ARG A 67 6.33 11.90 9.97
CA ARG A 67 7.67 11.32 9.73
C ARG A 67 7.88 11.06 8.24
N THR A 68 6.91 10.44 7.58
CA THR A 68 6.98 10.14 6.15
C THR A 68 7.00 11.42 5.32
N LEU A 69 6.20 12.43 5.67
CA LEU A 69 6.21 13.73 4.99
C LEU A 69 7.60 14.38 5.05
N THR A 70 8.26 14.32 6.20
CA THR A 70 9.62 14.86 6.37
C THR A 70 10.62 14.17 5.45
N LEU A 71 10.55 12.83 5.32
CA LEU A 71 11.41 12.07 4.40
C LEU A 71 11.13 12.43 2.94
N LEU A 72 9.85 12.48 2.56
CA LEU A 72 9.41 12.81 1.20
C LEU A 72 9.85 14.21 0.77
N THR A 73 9.65 15.22 1.62
CA THR A 73 10.04 16.60 1.31
C THR A 73 11.55 16.79 1.30
N THR A 74 12.28 16.10 2.20
CA THR A 74 13.75 16.10 2.19
C THR A 74 14.31 15.47 0.91
N ALA A 75 13.78 14.33 0.51
CA ALA A 75 14.16 13.66 -0.74
C ALA A 75 13.84 14.53 -1.97
N LEU A 76 12.65 15.14 -2.02
CA LEU A 76 12.26 16.08 -3.08
C LEU A 76 13.24 17.26 -3.18
N ALA A 77 13.58 17.88 -2.06
CA ALA A 77 14.46 19.06 -2.03
C ALA A 77 15.92 18.72 -2.39
N SER A 78 16.37 17.51 -2.05
CA SER A 78 17.77 17.07 -2.25
C SER A 78 17.97 16.23 -3.52
N GLY A 79 16.92 15.86 -4.23
CA GLY A 79 16.98 14.95 -5.37
C GLY A 79 17.42 13.52 -5.00
N ARG A 80 17.28 13.13 -3.73
CA ARG A 80 17.70 11.81 -3.24
C ARG A 80 16.63 10.75 -3.47
N THR A 81 17.10 9.50 -3.57
CA THR A 81 16.25 8.32 -3.73
C THR A 81 15.69 7.86 -2.39
N LEU A 82 14.40 7.53 -2.38
CA LEU A 82 13.72 6.80 -1.31
C LEU A 82 13.52 5.35 -1.70
N ALA A 83 13.68 4.44 -0.74
CA ALA A 83 13.04 3.14 -0.79
C ALA A 83 11.60 3.27 -0.27
N VAL A 84 10.64 2.79 -1.05
CA VAL A 84 9.22 2.78 -0.70
C VAL A 84 8.76 1.33 -0.64
N ASP A 85 8.32 0.88 0.53
CA ASP A 85 7.64 -0.40 0.67
C ASP A 85 6.15 -0.25 0.37
N TYR A 86 5.63 -1.13 -0.47
CA TYR A 86 4.24 -1.11 -0.91
C TYR A 86 3.78 -2.51 -1.33
N ASN A 87 2.47 -2.70 -1.46
CA ASN A 87 1.92 -3.90 -2.09
C ASN A 87 1.51 -3.58 -3.54
N PRO A 88 2.13 -4.17 -4.58
CA PRO A 88 1.86 -3.86 -5.98
C PRO A 88 0.49 -4.35 -6.46
N SER A 89 -0.09 -5.38 -5.83
CA SER A 89 -1.42 -5.90 -6.21
C SER A 89 -2.58 -5.21 -5.47
N SER A 90 -2.30 -4.48 -4.39
CA SER A 90 -3.34 -3.82 -3.61
C SER A 90 -3.81 -2.52 -4.25
N THR A 91 -5.13 -2.41 -4.47
CA THR A 91 -5.78 -1.17 -4.87
C THR A 91 -6.37 -0.40 -3.69
N ALA A 92 -6.03 -0.76 -2.44
CA ALA A 92 -6.61 -0.16 -1.23
C ALA A 92 -6.47 1.37 -1.16
N GLY A 93 -5.49 1.94 -1.88
CA GLY A 93 -5.33 3.39 -2.02
C GLY A 93 -6.53 4.12 -2.63
N THR A 94 -7.42 3.43 -3.35
CA THR A 94 -8.64 4.05 -3.89
C THR A 94 -9.54 4.61 -2.79
N SER A 95 -9.51 4.01 -1.59
CA SER A 95 -10.23 4.51 -0.41
C SER A 95 -9.79 5.90 0.04
N VAL A 96 -8.55 6.30 -0.27
CA VAL A 96 -8.03 7.64 0.01
C VAL A 96 -7.92 8.50 -1.25
N GLY A 97 -8.52 8.07 -2.37
CA GLY A 97 -8.58 8.82 -3.62
C GLY A 97 -7.37 8.64 -4.54
N CYS A 98 -6.64 7.53 -4.41
CA CYS A 98 -5.64 7.12 -5.39
C CYS A 98 -6.27 6.41 -6.60
N LEU A 99 -5.71 6.64 -7.78
CA LEU A 99 -6.08 5.91 -8.99
C LEU A 99 -5.44 4.51 -8.95
N SER A 100 -6.26 3.48 -9.14
CA SER A 100 -5.84 2.07 -8.99
C SER A 100 -4.84 1.60 -10.04
N SER A 101 -4.73 2.28 -11.19
CA SER A 101 -3.80 1.91 -12.26
C SER A 101 -2.37 2.39 -12.04
N ASP A 102 -2.14 3.45 -11.26
CA ASP A 102 -0.83 4.12 -11.17
C ASP A 102 -0.42 4.57 -9.76
N CYS A 103 -1.28 4.37 -8.75
CA CYS A 103 -0.97 4.71 -7.36
C CYS A 103 -1.06 3.52 -6.39
N ARG A 104 -0.12 3.41 -5.45
CA ARG A 104 -0.13 2.43 -4.35
C ARG A 104 0.04 3.07 -2.98
N LEU A 105 -0.45 2.37 -1.94
CA LEU A 105 -0.24 2.82 -0.56
C LEU A 105 1.19 2.56 -0.11
N ILE A 106 1.72 3.52 0.64
CA ILE A 106 3.00 3.44 1.34
C ILE A 106 2.77 2.63 2.61
N ASN A 107 3.50 1.53 2.76
CA ASN A 107 3.62 0.82 4.03
C ASN A 107 4.75 1.42 4.87
N TRP A 108 5.87 1.75 4.23
CA TRP A 108 7.04 2.34 4.87
C TRP A 108 7.94 3.07 3.85
N THR A 109 8.76 4.01 4.33
CA THR A 109 9.76 4.68 3.49
C THR A 109 11.07 4.90 4.26
N ALA A 110 12.18 4.90 3.52
CA ALA A 110 13.46 5.42 4.00
C ALA A 110 14.30 6.03 2.89
N MET A 111 15.24 6.88 3.29
CA MET A 111 16.28 7.39 2.41
C MET A 111 17.27 6.28 2.06
N GLN A 112 17.60 6.17 0.77
CA GLN A 112 18.74 5.38 0.29
C GLN A 112 20.00 6.23 0.27
#